data_AF-A0A127A3V9-F1
#
_entry.id   AF-A0A127A3V9-F1
#
_cell.length_a   1.000
_cell.length_b   1.000
_cell.length_c   1.000
_cell.angle_alpha   90.00
_cell.angle_beta   90.00
_cell.angle_gamma   90.00
#
_symmetry.space_group_name_H-M   'P 1'
#
loop_
_entity.id
_entity.type
_entity.pdbx_description
1 polymer ?
#
loop_
_entity_poly.entity_id
_entity_poly.type
_entity_poly.pdbx_seq_one_letter_code
_entity_poly.pdbx_strand_id
1 'polypeptide(L)'
;MSTAGVAMGTAPKLKTSAMIASFADPGQKTAPAPFGHALAAAAEADPRIVGLTADLGKYTDMHIFAEAHPDRFFQMGMAEQLLFGAAAGMAEAGLVPFASTYSVFAARRAYDFICLDIAEPNLNVNIVGGLPGLTTGYGPSHQATEDVAIFRGMPNLTIVDPCDSIDIAQAVPQLAASDGPTYLRLLRGKVPTVLDEYDYEFELGKAKVLRGGNDVVFVSSGLMTMRALQAAAELEKHHVDVAVVHTPTIKPFDEATVLAELAGTGSRSRSRTTPWWAACSRPSPRPWSAPAGPGVWSRSGSRTSSSTPARCPRCTPSTG
;
A
#
# COMPACT_ATOMS: atom_id res chain seq x y z
N MET A 1 28.20 48.80 -42.49
CA MET A 1 27.03 48.04 -42.01
C MET A 1 27.55 46.77 -41.36
N SER A 2 27.66 46.78 -40.03
CA SER A 2 28.18 45.66 -39.24
C SER A 2 27.01 44.81 -38.76
N THR A 3 26.91 43.57 -39.22
CA THR A 3 25.86 42.62 -38.82
C THR A 3 26.25 41.96 -37.51
N ALA A 4 25.64 42.40 -36.42
CA ALA A 4 25.73 41.74 -35.12
C ALA A 4 25.00 40.39 -35.17
N GLY A 5 25.75 39.30 -35.01
CA GLY A 5 25.20 37.95 -34.88
C GLY A 5 24.51 37.79 -33.53
N VAL A 6 23.23 37.44 -33.56
CA VAL A 6 22.45 37.10 -32.37
C VAL A 6 22.87 35.70 -31.91
N ALA A 7 23.53 35.63 -30.75
CA ALA A 7 23.83 34.37 -30.10
C ALA A 7 22.53 33.70 -29.63
N MET A 8 22.16 32.56 -30.23
CA MET A 8 21.06 31.74 -29.74
C MET A 8 21.51 31.04 -28.46
N GLY A 9 21.02 31.54 -27.32
CA GLY A 9 21.15 30.87 -26.03
C GLY A 9 20.57 29.46 -26.11
N THR A 10 21.36 28.47 -25.69
CA THR A 10 20.93 27.08 -25.55
C THR A 10 19.79 27.01 -24.53
N ALA A 11 18.57 26.81 -25.02
CA ALA A 11 17.44 26.52 -24.16
C ALA A 11 17.77 25.30 -23.27
N PRO A 12 17.50 25.36 -21.96
CA PRO A 12 17.76 24.24 -21.08
C PRO A 12 16.99 23.02 -21.56
N LYS A 13 17.69 21.89 -21.76
CA LYS A 13 17.05 20.60 -22.08
C LYS A 13 16.02 20.32 -21.01
N LEU A 14 14.74 20.40 -21.37
CA LEU A 14 13.63 19.95 -20.54
C LEU A 14 13.85 18.46 -20.27
N LYS A 15 14.31 18.14 -19.06
CA LYS A 15 14.36 16.75 -18.59
C LYS A 15 12.90 16.31 -18.50
N THR A 16 12.51 15.32 -19.29
CA THR A 16 11.17 14.75 -19.25
C THR A 16 10.79 14.44 -17.81
N SER A 17 9.81 15.18 -17.28
CA SER A 17 9.25 15.05 -15.94
C SER A 17 8.63 13.66 -15.67
N ALA A 18 8.48 12.83 -16.70
CA ALA A 18 7.99 11.46 -16.59
C ALA A 18 8.94 10.49 -15.84
N MET A 19 10.21 10.86 -15.63
CA MET A 19 11.23 9.91 -15.14
C MET A 19 11.24 9.72 -13.62
N ILE A 20 10.68 10.67 -12.84
CA ILE A 20 10.62 10.61 -11.36
C ILE A 20 9.34 11.32 -10.92
N ALA A 21 8.21 10.60 -10.91
CA ALA A 21 7.11 11.00 -10.04
C ALA A 21 7.56 10.69 -8.61
N SER A 22 8.07 11.69 -7.89
CA SER A 22 8.24 11.58 -6.44
C SER A 22 6.84 11.62 -5.84
N PHE A 23 6.36 10.50 -5.29
CA PHE A 23 5.07 10.42 -4.59
C PHE A 23 5.14 11.01 -3.18
N ALA A 24 6.35 11.29 -2.69
CA ALA A 24 6.60 11.95 -1.44
C ALA A 24 6.26 13.44 -1.57
N ASP A 25 5.45 13.95 -0.63
CA ASP A 25 5.11 15.37 -0.57
C ASP A 25 6.36 16.20 -0.20
N PRO A 26 6.40 17.50 -0.55
CA PRO A 26 7.54 18.36 -0.19
C PRO A 26 7.79 18.36 1.32
N GLY A 27 9.03 18.02 1.72
CA GLY A 27 9.41 17.94 3.13
C GLY A 27 9.23 16.56 3.77
N GLN A 28 8.58 15.60 3.10
CA GLN A 28 8.50 14.23 3.59
C GLN A 28 9.90 13.62 3.67
N LYS A 29 10.22 13.00 4.81
CA LYS A 29 11.47 12.25 5.00
C LYS A 29 11.50 11.09 4.00
N THR A 30 12.66 10.87 3.39
CA THR A 30 12.84 9.78 2.42
C THR A 30 14.17 9.07 2.66
N ALA A 31 14.20 7.77 2.34
CA ALA A 31 15.41 6.98 2.30
C ALA A 31 15.75 6.60 0.84
N PRO A 32 17.03 6.70 0.43
CA PRO A 32 17.47 6.21 -0.87
C PRO A 32 17.65 4.70 -0.84
N ALA A 33 17.16 4.00 -1.87
CA ALA A 33 17.42 2.59 -2.12
C ALA A 33 17.29 1.63 -0.90
N PRO A 34 16.21 1.72 -0.09
CA PRO A 34 16.11 0.96 1.15
C PRO A 34 16.17 -0.56 0.93
N PHE A 35 15.65 -1.05 -0.20
CA PHE A 35 15.68 -2.48 -0.53
C PHE A 35 17.11 -2.97 -0.78
N GLY A 36 17.89 -2.25 -1.59
CA GLY A 36 19.27 -2.63 -1.91
C GLY A 36 20.16 -2.67 -0.67
N HIS A 37 20.02 -1.69 0.23
CA HIS A 37 20.76 -1.67 1.50
C HIS A 37 20.35 -2.81 2.44
N ALA A 38 19.04 -3.06 2.58
CA ALA A 38 18.54 -4.15 3.42
C ALA A 38 18.95 -5.53 2.88
N LEU A 39 18.91 -5.71 1.55
CA LEU A 39 19.32 -6.96 0.91
C LEU A 39 20.82 -7.20 1.05
N ALA A 40 21.65 -6.17 0.83
CA ALA A 40 23.10 -6.29 1.03
C ALA A 40 23.43 -6.68 2.47
N ALA A 41 22.78 -6.06 3.47
CA ALA A 41 22.96 -6.40 4.88
C ALA A 41 22.47 -7.82 5.21
N ALA A 42 21.31 -8.24 4.67
CA ALA A 42 20.81 -9.61 4.84
C ALA A 42 21.77 -10.64 4.24
N ALA A 43 22.40 -10.33 3.11
CA ALA A 43 23.35 -11.21 2.44
C ALA A 43 24.70 -11.32 3.14
N GLU A 44 25.09 -10.36 3.98
CA GLU A 44 26.21 -10.53 4.92
C GLU A 44 25.90 -11.61 5.97
N ALA A 45 24.64 -11.66 6.42
CA ALA A 45 24.19 -12.60 7.45
C ALA A 45 23.87 -13.99 6.89
N ASP A 46 23.43 -14.09 5.64
CA ASP A 46 23.08 -15.35 4.98
C ASP A 46 23.85 -15.51 3.64
N PRO A 47 24.82 -16.44 3.56
CA PRO A 47 25.60 -16.67 2.35
C PRO A 47 24.77 -17.24 1.19
N ARG A 48 23.57 -17.78 1.47
CA ARG A 48 22.68 -18.36 0.46
C ARG A 48 21.98 -17.30 -0.38
N ILE A 49 21.92 -16.06 0.08
CA ILE A 49 21.22 -14.99 -0.64
C ILE A 49 21.99 -14.63 -1.91
N VAL A 50 21.27 -14.63 -3.03
CA VAL A 50 21.76 -14.22 -4.34
C VAL A 50 20.82 -13.20 -4.98
N GLY A 51 21.38 -12.25 -5.72
CA GLY A 51 20.63 -11.18 -6.37
C GLY A 51 20.56 -11.38 -7.88
N LEU A 52 19.37 -11.33 -8.46
CA LEU A 52 19.18 -11.44 -9.90
C LEU A 52 18.36 -10.26 -10.43
N THR A 53 18.64 -9.80 -11.64
CA THR A 53 17.81 -8.76 -12.28
C THR A 53 17.67 -8.97 -13.78
N ALA A 54 16.58 -8.44 -14.35
CA ALA A 54 16.35 -8.40 -15.79
C ALA A 54 16.65 -7.01 -16.39
N ASP A 55 17.93 -6.60 -16.37
CA ASP A 55 18.42 -5.29 -16.85
C ASP A 55 17.83 -4.05 -16.12
N LEU A 56 17.29 -4.25 -14.91
CA LEU A 56 16.64 -3.19 -14.13
C LEU A 56 17.36 -2.92 -12.80
N GLY A 57 18.62 -3.31 -12.67
CA GLY A 57 19.33 -3.28 -11.39
C GLY A 57 19.45 -1.87 -10.79
N LYS A 58 19.63 -0.85 -11.63
CA LYS A 58 19.62 0.55 -11.20
C LYS A 58 18.25 1.03 -10.71
N TYR A 59 17.17 0.45 -11.24
CA TYR A 59 15.79 0.92 -11.00
C TYR A 59 15.07 0.15 -9.89
N THR A 60 15.66 -0.96 -9.44
CA THR A 60 15.12 -1.87 -8.40
C THR A 60 16.08 -1.99 -7.22
N ASP A 61 16.96 -1.00 -7.03
CA ASP A 61 18.00 -0.93 -5.97
C ASP A 61 19.06 -2.05 -5.97
N MET A 62 18.96 -3.03 -6.86
CA MET A 62 19.89 -4.14 -6.99
C MET A 62 21.34 -3.74 -7.33
N HIS A 63 21.57 -2.54 -7.86
CA HIS A 63 22.92 -2.00 -8.06
C HIS A 63 23.72 -1.93 -6.75
N ILE A 64 23.07 -1.64 -5.62
CA ILE A 64 23.72 -1.61 -4.31
C ILE A 64 24.22 -3.02 -3.93
N PHE A 65 23.38 -4.03 -4.15
CA PHE A 65 23.75 -5.42 -3.92
C PHE A 65 24.86 -5.88 -4.89
N ALA A 66 24.80 -5.49 -6.16
CA ALA A 66 25.81 -5.82 -7.15
C ALA A 66 27.20 -5.24 -6.80
N GLU A 67 27.24 -4.05 -6.19
CA GLU A 67 28.48 -3.42 -5.72
C GLU A 67 29.04 -4.12 -4.47
N ALA A 68 28.16 -4.52 -3.54
CA ALA A 68 28.57 -5.18 -2.29
C ALA A 68 28.93 -6.67 -2.48
N HIS A 69 28.19 -7.38 -3.34
CA HIS A 69 28.25 -8.84 -3.52
C HIS A 69 28.33 -9.21 -5.02
N PRO A 70 29.38 -8.80 -5.75
CA PRO A 70 29.47 -8.97 -7.20
C PRO A 70 29.53 -10.43 -7.65
N ASP A 71 30.02 -11.32 -6.81
CA ASP A 71 30.11 -12.78 -7.03
C ASP A 71 28.77 -13.50 -6.84
N ARG A 72 27.79 -12.84 -6.19
CA ARG A 72 26.43 -13.36 -5.93
C ARG A 72 25.35 -12.59 -6.70
N PHE A 73 25.75 -11.70 -7.61
CA PHE A 73 24.86 -10.92 -8.45
C PHE A 73 24.85 -11.42 -9.89
N PHE A 74 23.65 -11.66 -10.43
CA PHE A 74 23.44 -12.21 -11.76
C PHE A 74 22.57 -11.29 -12.60
N GLN A 75 23.15 -10.77 -13.69
CA GLN A 75 22.42 -10.01 -14.70
C GLN A 75 21.88 -10.96 -15.77
N MET A 76 20.55 -11.02 -15.89
CA MET A 76 19.86 -11.97 -16.79
C MET A 76 19.44 -11.32 -18.13
N GLY A 77 19.70 -10.01 -18.31
CA GLY A 77 19.26 -9.25 -19.47
C GLY A 77 17.74 -9.03 -19.49
N MET A 78 17.19 -8.51 -20.60
CA MET A 78 15.75 -8.27 -20.74
C MET A 78 14.96 -9.58 -21.01
N ALA A 79 15.09 -10.56 -20.12
CA ALA A 79 14.55 -11.91 -20.26
C ALA A 79 13.95 -12.39 -18.94
N GLU A 80 12.75 -11.91 -18.60
CA GLU A 80 12.12 -12.20 -17.30
C GLU A 80 11.79 -13.69 -17.10
N GLN A 81 11.50 -14.42 -18.17
CA GLN A 81 11.28 -15.87 -18.10
C GLN A 81 12.56 -16.61 -17.68
N LEU A 82 13.70 -16.22 -18.27
CA LEU A 82 15.02 -16.74 -17.88
C LEU A 82 15.36 -16.35 -16.44
N LEU A 83 15.06 -15.10 -16.04
CA LEU A 83 15.28 -14.61 -14.68
C LEU A 83 14.62 -15.52 -13.64
N PHE A 84 13.32 -15.80 -13.79
CA PHE A 84 12.59 -16.60 -12.80
C PHE A 84 12.87 -18.10 -12.92
N GLY A 85 13.11 -18.64 -14.12
CA GLY A 85 13.55 -20.02 -14.28
C GLY A 85 14.93 -20.29 -13.66
N ALA A 86 15.87 -19.35 -13.81
CA ALA A 86 17.17 -19.43 -13.14
C ALA A 86 17.04 -19.30 -11.62
N ALA A 87 16.19 -18.39 -11.13
CA ALA A 87 15.91 -18.25 -9.71
C ALA A 87 15.33 -19.55 -9.12
N ALA A 88 14.38 -20.19 -9.79
CA ALA A 88 13.84 -21.49 -9.38
C ALA A 88 14.96 -22.54 -9.25
N GLY A 89 15.81 -22.68 -10.27
CA GLY A 89 16.94 -23.62 -10.23
C GLY A 89 17.97 -23.30 -9.13
N MET A 90 18.21 -22.02 -8.83
CA MET A 90 19.07 -21.62 -7.70
C MET A 90 18.43 -21.97 -6.35
N ALA A 91 17.12 -21.80 -6.20
CA ALA A 91 16.40 -22.17 -4.98
C ALA A 91 16.41 -23.68 -4.75
N GLU A 92 16.23 -24.48 -5.80
CA GLU A 92 16.39 -25.95 -5.75
C GLU A 92 17.81 -26.37 -5.31
N ALA A 93 18.82 -25.58 -5.65
CA ALA A 93 20.19 -25.78 -5.20
C ALA A 93 20.46 -25.29 -3.75
N GLY A 94 19.44 -24.81 -3.04
CA GLY A 94 19.54 -24.35 -1.65
C GLY A 94 19.92 -22.88 -1.47
N LEU A 95 19.92 -22.08 -2.55
CA LEU A 95 20.11 -20.63 -2.48
C LEU A 95 18.79 -19.91 -2.18
N VAL A 96 18.87 -18.63 -1.81
CA VAL A 96 17.71 -17.76 -1.55
C VAL A 96 17.74 -16.60 -2.55
N PRO A 97 17.18 -16.78 -3.75
CA PRO A 97 17.22 -15.77 -4.80
C PRO A 97 16.26 -14.61 -4.55
N PHE A 98 16.77 -13.39 -4.68
CA PHE A 98 16.00 -12.16 -4.84
C PHE A 98 16.05 -11.72 -6.31
N ALA A 99 14.97 -11.97 -7.04
CA ALA A 99 14.87 -11.71 -8.48
C ALA A 99 14.05 -10.45 -8.75
N SER A 100 14.70 -9.41 -9.28
CA SER A 100 14.08 -8.10 -9.50
C SER A 100 13.77 -7.78 -10.97
N THR A 101 12.57 -7.25 -11.19
CA THR A 101 12.13 -6.63 -12.45
C THR A 101 11.00 -5.65 -12.15
N TYR A 102 10.32 -5.08 -13.14
CA TYR A 102 9.08 -4.34 -12.88
C TYR A 102 7.90 -5.29 -12.67
N SER A 103 6.98 -4.90 -11.78
CA SER A 103 5.79 -5.68 -11.44
C SER A 103 5.01 -6.14 -12.66
N VAL A 104 4.91 -5.27 -13.68
CA VAL A 104 4.23 -5.59 -14.94
C VAL A 104 4.91 -6.73 -15.71
N PHE A 105 6.24 -6.79 -15.70
CA PHE A 105 6.98 -7.82 -16.44
C PHE A 105 6.99 -9.15 -15.69
N ALA A 106 7.12 -9.11 -14.36
CA ALA A 106 6.92 -10.29 -13.51
C ALA A 106 5.51 -10.87 -13.72
N ALA A 107 4.46 -10.04 -13.56
CA ALA A 107 3.08 -10.50 -13.60
C ALA A 107 2.58 -10.89 -14.99
N ARG A 108 2.97 -10.18 -16.06
CA ARG A 108 2.44 -10.45 -17.42
C ARG A 108 3.32 -11.38 -18.24
N ARG A 109 4.65 -11.29 -18.13
CA ARG A 109 5.58 -11.99 -19.04
C ARG A 109 6.13 -13.29 -18.48
N ALA A 110 6.29 -13.36 -17.16
CA ALA A 110 6.88 -14.52 -16.47
C ALA A 110 5.90 -15.26 -15.55
N TYR A 111 4.60 -14.98 -15.66
CA TYR A 111 3.54 -15.57 -14.83
C TYR A 111 3.66 -17.10 -14.71
N ASP A 112 3.78 -17.78 -15.84
CA ASP A 112 3.75 -19.24 -15.90
C ASP A 112 4.97 -19.87 -15.21
N PHE A 113 6.15 -19.29 -15.43
CA PHE A 113 7.40 -19.70 -14.77
C PHE A 113 7.32 -19.48 -13.25
N ILE A 114 6.74 -18.35 -12.82
CA ILE A 114 6.53 -18.11 -11.39
C ILE A 114 5.50 -19.10 -10.83
N CYS A 115 4.43 -19.41 -11.56
CA CYS A 115 3.37 -20.28 -11.08
C CYS A 115 3.85 -21.75 -10.97
N LEU A 116 4.48 -22.27 -12.02
CA LEU A 116 4.85 -23.68 -12.14
C LEU A 116 6.22 -23.95 -11.51
N ASP A 117 7.24 -23.16 -11.82
CA ASP A 117 8.60 -23.49 -11.38
C ASP A 117 8.90 -22.99 -9.96
N ILE A 118 8.10 -22.05 -9.42
CA ILE A 118 8.36 -21.42 -8.11
C ILE A 118 7.22 -21.71 -7.12
N ALA A 119 5.99 -21.34 -7.48
CA ALA A 119 4.86 -21.38 -6.55
C ALA A 119 4.35 -22.80 -6.28
N GLU A 120 4.23 -23.64 -7.31
CA GLU A 120 3.84 -25.04 -7.16
C GLU A 120 4.79 -25.84 -6.26
N PRO A 121 6.12 -25.88 -6.49
CA PRO A 121 7.06 -26.57 -5.61
C PRO A 121 7.29 -25.87 -4.27
N ASN A 122 6.67 -24.70 -4.04
CA ASN A 122 6.83 -23.88 -2.84
C ASN A 122 8.30 -23.49 -2.56
N LEU A 123 9.02 -23.06 -3.59
CA LEU A 123 10.42 -22.65 -3.45
C LEU A 123 10.52 -21.25 -2.85
N ASN A 124 11.49 -21.04 -1.96
CA ASN A 124 11.81 -19.72 -1.42
C ASN A 124 12.52 -18.86 -2.48
N VAL A 125 11.74 -18.33 -3.42
CA VAL A 125 12.15 -17.31 -4.37
C VAL A 125 11.44 -16.00 -4.04
N ASN A 126 12.23 -14.93 -3.91
CA ASN A 126 11.76 -13.61 -3.55
C ASN A 126 11.63 -12.76 -4.82
N ILE A 127 10.40 -12.64 -5.32
CA ILE A 127 10.04 -11.89 -6.53
C ILE A 127 9.89 -10.42 -6.16
N VAL A 128 10.73 -9.56 -6.73
CA VAL A 128 10.74 -8.13 -6.41
C VAL A 128 10.26 -7.33 -7.61
N GLY A 129 9.02 -6.85 -7.56
CA GLY A 129 8.37 -6.08 -8.61
C GLY A 129 8.46 -4.58 -8.33
N GLY A 130 9.25 -3.86 -9.13
CA GLY A 130 9.30 -2.40 -9.09
C GLY A 130 8.13 -1.73 -9.82
N LEU A 131 7.83 -0.49 -9.45
CA LEU A 131 6.78 0.35 -10.06
C LEU A 131 5.35 -0.26 -9.96
N PRO A 132 4.86 -0.59 -8.76
CA PRO A 132 3.50 -1.08 -8.58
C PRO A 132 2.45 -0.03 -8.94
N GLY A 133 1.32 -0.45 -9.51
CA GLY A 133 0.19 0.42 -9.79
C GLY A 133 0.50 1.57 -10.75
N LEU A 134 0.05 2.77 -10.39
CA LEU A 134 0.18 3.99 -11.20
C LEU A 134 1.40 4.82 -10.83
N THR A 135 2.41 4.21 -10.20
CA THR A 135 3.60 4.94 -9.71
C THR A 135 4.60 5.30 -10.81
N THR A 136 4.20 5.34 -12.07
CA THR A 136 5.08 5.53 -13.21
C THR A 136 4.50 6.48 -14.25
N GLY A 137 5.37 7.32 -14.81
CA GLY A 137 5.05 8.20 -15.94
C GLY A 137 5.23 7.54 -17.32
N TYR A 138 5.72 6.30 -17.39
CA TYR A 138 6.01 5.60 -18.66
C TYR A 138 4.75 5.13 -19.42
N GLY A 139 3.56 5.37 -18.88
CA GLY A 139 2.28 5.02 -19.48
C GLY A 139 1.81 3.58 -19.18
N PRO A 140 0.67 3.16 -19.77
CA PRO A 140 -0.03 1.92 -19.41
C PRO A 140 0.79 0.63 -19.59
N SER A 141 1.81 0.66 -20.46
CA SER A 141 2.70 -0.48 -20.67
C SER A 141 3.56 -0.82 -19.44
N HIS A 142 3.80 0.16 -18.56
CA HIS A 142 4.62 0.01 -17.35
C HIS A 142 3.80 0.08 -16.06
N GLN A 143 2.50 0.32 -16.15
CA GLN A 143 1.59 0.40 -15.01
C GLN A 143 1.10 -0.99 -14.64
N ALA A 144 1.47 -1.45 -13.45
CA ALA A 144 1.10 -2.76 -12.92
C ALA A 144 -0.12 -2.62 -12.00
N THR A 145 -1.30 -2.45 -12.60
CA THR A 145 -2.56 -2.24 -11.85
C THR A 145 -3.25 -3.55 -11.45
N GLU A 146 -2.84 -4.65 -12.07
CA GLU A 146 -3.46 -5.97 -11.95
C GLU A 146 -2.50 -7.02 -11.37
N ASP A 147 -1.27 -6.64 -11.03
CA ASP A 147 -0.23 -7.50 -10.45
C ASP A 147 -0.74 -8.28 -9.23
N VAL A 148 -1.37 -7.59 -8.28
CA VAL A 148 -1.95 -8.21 -7.09
C VAL A 148 -3.07 -9.19 -7.46
N ALA A 149 -3.93 -8.86 -8.42
CA ALA A 149 -5.03 -9.73 -8.83
C ALA A 149 -4.52 -11.03 -9.46
N ILE A 150 -3.49 -10.91 -10.32
CA ILE A 150 -2.81 -12.03 -10.96
C ILE A 150 -2.14 -12.92 -9.91
N PHE A 151 -1.25 -12.35 -9.10
CA PHE A 151 -0.44 -13.11 -8.15
C PHE A 151 -1.26 -13.70 -7.00
N ARG A 152 -2.34 -13.04 -6.57
CA ARG A 152 -3.18 -13.57 -5.48
C ARG A 152 -3.86 -14.89 -5.85
N GLY A 153 -4.07 -15.15 -7.14
CA GLY A 153 -4.61 -16.40 -7.65
C GLY A 153 -3.65 -17.60 -7.56
N MET A 154 -2.34 -17.38 -7.44
CA MET A 154 -1.35 -18.45 -7.34
C MET A 154 -1.34 -19.08 -5.95
N PRO A 155 -1.27 -20.42 -5.78
CA PRO A 155 -1.08 -21.04 -4.46
C PRO A 155 0.28 -20.64 -3.86
N ASN A 156 0.43 -20.80 -2.53
CA ASN A 156 1.67 -20.64 -1.76
C ASN A 156 2.33 -19.24 -1.74
N LEU A 157 2.09 -18.39 -2.74
CA LEU A 157 2.71 -17.10 -2.88
C LEU A 157 2.25 -16.11 -1.79
N THR A 158 3.22 -15.56 -1.07
CA THR A 158 3.01 -14.46 -0.12
C THR A 158 3.16 -13.12 -0.85
N ILE A 159 2.23 -12.18 -0.65
CA ILE A 159 2.24 -10.87 -1.32
C ILE A 159 2.41 -9.77 -0.27
N VAL A 160 3.47 -8.99 -0.44
CA VAL A 160 3.82 -7.85 0.43
C VAL A 160 3.81 -6.55 -0.38
N ASP A 161 3.06 -5.58 0.11
CA ASP A 161 2.86 -4.24 -0.42
C ASP A 161 3.31 -3.21 0.64
N PRO A 162 4.61 -2.89 0.69
CA PRO A 162 5.19 -2.03 1.72
C PRO A 162 4.78 -0.57 1.54
N CYS A 163 4.49 0.10 2.65
CA CYS A 163 4.15 1.53 2.67
C CYS A 163 5.34 2.42 2.41
N ASP A 164 6.48 2.11 3.04
CA ASP A 164 7.59 3.04 3.15
C ASP A 164 8.95 2.32 3.25
N SER A 165 10.00 3.08 3.52
CA SER A 165 11.36 2.57 3.68
C SER A 165 11.56 1.68 4.90
N ILE A 166 10.80 1.88 5.99
CA ILE A 166 10.86 1.04 7.19
C ILE A 166 10.27 -0.34 6.89
N ASP A 167 9.11 -0.37 6.25
CA ASP A 167 8.50 -1.62 5.77
C ASP A 167 9.45 -2.42 4.89
N ILE A 168 10.05 -1.78 3.88
CA ILE A 168 10.97 -2.45 2.96
C ILE A 168 12.16 -3.02 3.73
N ALA A 169 12.79 -2.23 4.60
CA ALA A 169 13.98 -2.64 5.31
C ALA A 169 13.74 -3.82 6.25
N GLN A 170 12.59 -3.84 6.93
CA GLN A 170 12.22 -4.91 7.86
C GLN A 170 11.61 -6.14 7.15
N ALA A 171 11.01 -5.96 5.98
CA ALA A 171 10.46 -7.07 5.20
C ALA A 171 11.55 -7.98 4.64
N VAL A 172 12.61 -7.42 4.04
CA VAL A 172 13.67 -8.20 3.37
C VAL A 172 14.20 -9.41 4.17
N PRO A 173 14.63 -9.26 5.44
CA PRO A 173 15.11 -10.42 6.20
C PRO A 173 14.02 -11.45 6.48
N GLN A 174 12.76 -11.03 6.66
CA GLN A 174 11.63 -11.95 6.86
C GLN A 174 11.24 -12.67 5.58
N LEU A 175 11.35 -12.01 4.42
CA LEU A 175 11.17 -12.62 3.10
C LEU A 175 12.25 -13.66 2.84
N ALA A 176 13.52 -13.34 3.14
CA ALA A 176 14.63 -14.29 3.01
C ALA A 176 14.43 -15.54 3.88
N ALA A 177 13.85 -15.38 5.06
CA ALA A 177 13.55 -16.46 6.01
C ALA A 177 12.22 -17.19 5.76
N SER A 178 11.45 -16.77 4.75
CA SER A 178 10.16 -17.39 4.40
C SER A 178 10.32 -18.84 3.94
N ASP A 179 9.35 -19.70 4.27
CA ASP A 179 9.32 -21.09 3.83
C ASP A 179 8.95 -21.26 2.34
N GLY A 180 8.33 -20.23 1.74
CA GLY A 180 7.79 -20.27 0.39
C GLY A 180 8.01 -18.97 -0.37
N PRO A 181 7.52 -18.89 -1.61
CA PRO A 181 7.81 -17.76 -2.47
C PRO A 181 7.11 -16.50 -2.02
N THR A 182 7.76 -15.38 -2.28
CA THR A 182 7.25 -14.07 -1.89
C THR A 182 7.23 -13.12 -3.08
N TYR A 183 6.29 -12.19 -3.07
CA TYR A 183 6.18 -11.11 -4.04
C TYR A 183 6.15 -9.77 -3.30
N LEU A 184 7.20 -8.96 -3.49
CA LEU A 184 7.34 -7.63 -2.91
C LEU A 184 7.08 -6.54 -3.96
N ARG A 185 6.12 -5.66 -3.70
CA ARG A 185 5.81 -4.48 -4.53
C ARG A 185 6.74 -3.33 -4.17
N LEU A 186 7.90 -3.27 -4.83
CA LEU A 186 8.97 -2.35 -4.52
C LEU A 186 8.68 -0.90 -4.97
N LEU A 187 8.77 0.01 -4.01
CA LEU A 187 8.76 1.45 -4.24
C LEU A 187 10.13 1.92 -4.75
N ARG A 188 10.14 2.82 -5.73
CA ARG A 188 11.35 3.24 -6.44
C ARG A 188 11.87 4.61 -5.96
N GLY A 189 13.19 4.75 -5.90
CA GLY A 189 13.88 6.03 -5.81
C GLY A 189 14.03 6.54 -4.39
N LYS A 190 13.49 7.73 -4.10
CA LYS A 190 13.41 8.28 -2.75
C LYS A 190 12.12 7.79 -2.11
N VAL A 191 12.22 6.68 -1.38
CA VAL A 191 11.05 6.07 -0.73
C VAL A 191 10.72 6.87 0.53
N PRO A 192 9.45 7.25 0.78
CA PRO A 192 9.06 7.88 2.03
C PRO A 192 9.51 7.10 3.27
N THR A 193 9.68 7.82 4.37
CA THR A 193 9.77 7.27 5.73
C THR A 193 8.65 7.95 6.51
N VAL A 194 7.63 7.18 6.86
CA VAL A 194 6.37 7.65 7.48
C VAL A 194 6.06 6.82 8.73
N LEU A 195 6.38 5.53 8.68
CA LEU A 195 6.07 4.61 9.78
C LEU A 195 6.98 4.82 10.99
N ASP A 196 8.07 5.59 10.87
CA ASP A 196 8.94 5.96 11.99
C ASP A 196 8.28 6.94 12.98
N GLU A 197 7.15 7.55 12.60
CA GLU A 197 6.33 8.38 13.48
C GLU A 197 5.40 7.55 14.38
N TYR A 198 5.31 6.24 14.16
CA TYR A 198 4.39 5.33 14.85
C TYR A 198 5.16 4.24 15.58
N ASP A 199 4.54 3.65 16.62
CA ASP A 199 5.05 2.42 17.26
C ASP A 199 4.78 1.23 16.34
N TYR A 200 5.66 1.08 15.34
CA TYR A 200 5.49 0.17 14.24
C TYR A 200 6.69 -0.75 14.07
N GLU A 201 6.38 -2.05 14.00
CA GLU A 201 7.30 -3.10 13.59
C GLU A 201 6.60 -3.98 12.55
N PHE A 202 7.26 -4.20 11.43
CA PHE A 202 6.78 -5.06 10.36
C PHE A 202 6.84 -6.51 10.81
N GLU A 203 5.74 -7.21 10.61
CA GLU A 203 5.61 -8.64 10.88
C GLU A 203 4.88 -9.27 9.70
N LEU A 204 5.53 -10.19 9.00
CA LEU A 204 4.99 -10.84 7.82
C LEU A 204 3.65 -11.52 8.13
N GLY A 205 2.63 -11.22 7.33
CA GLY A 205 1.27 -11.76 7.53
C GLY A 205 0.44 -11.07 8.61
N LYS A 206 0.94 -9.99 9.24
CA LYS A 206 0.16 -9.21 10.23
C LYS A 206 -0.17 -7.81 9.74
N ALA A 207 -1.35 -7.34 10.14
CA ALA A 207 -1.75 -5.96 10.05
C ALA A 207 -1.36 -5.20 11.33
N LYS A 208 -1.16 -3.89 11.23
CA LYS A 208 -0.91 -3.02 12.39
C LYS A 208 -1.85 -1.82 12.37
N VAL A 209 -2.37 -1.49 13.54
CA VAL A 209 -3.24 -0.33 13.74
C VAL A 209 -2.35 0.86 14.02
N LEU A 210 -2.14 1.71 13.02
CA LEU A 210 -1.25 2.88 13.14
C LEU A 210 -1.91 4.02 13.90
N ARG A 211 -3.22 4.17 13.71
CA ARG A 211 -4.04 5.20 14.37
C ARG A 211 -5.36 4.56 14.78
N GLY A 212 -5.77 4.75 16.03
CA GLY A 212 -7.12 4.38 16.48
C GLY A 212 -8.15 5.44 16.10
N GLY A 213 -9.42 5.07 16.09
CA GLY A 213 -10.52 6.02 15.86
C GLY A 213 -11.89 5.37 15.84
N ASN A 214 -12.97 6.11 16.13
CA ASN A 214 -14.28 5.54 16.49
C ASN A 214 -15.36 5.57 15.41
N ASP A 215 -15.22 6.39 14.36
CA ASP A 215 -16.28 6.59 13.37
C ASP A 215 -16.05 5.75 12.11
N VAL A 216 -14.86 5.82 11.51
CA VAL A 216 -14.50 5.07 10.29
C VAL A 216 -13.22 4.26 10.48
N VAL A 217 -13.07 3.17 9.73
CA VAL A 217 -11.82 2.40 9.64
C VAL A 217 -11.32 2.43 8.21
N PHE A 218 -10.11 2.94 8.00
CA PHE A 218 -9.36 2.80 6.75
C PHE A 218 -8.49 1.56 6.83
N VAL A 219 -8.67 0.65 5.89
CA VAL A 219 -7.79 -0.49 5.67
C VAL A 219 -6.98 -0.20 4.42
N SER A 220 -5.67 -0.08 4.56
CA SER A 220 -4.78 0.33 3.47
C SER A 220 -3.54 -0.57 3.42
N SER A 221 -2.93 -0.63 2.24
CA SER A 221 -1.64 -1.28 2.00
C SER A 221 -0.76 -0.36 1.15
N GLY A 222 0.53 -0.65 1.11
CA GLY A 222 1.44 0.05 0.21
C GLY A 222 1.45 1.56 0.44
N LEU A 223 1.77 2.29 -0.64
CA LEU A 223 1.81 3.76 -0.65
C LEU A 223 0.50 4.43 -0.21
N MET A 224 -0.64 3.72 -0.26
CA MET A 224 -1.93 4.28 0.15
C MET A 224 -2.04 4.45 1.66
N THR A 225 -1.23 3.77 2.46
CA THR A 225 -1.22 3.95 3.92
C THR A 225 -0.80 5.36 4.31
N MET A 226 0.22 5.93 3.67
CA MET A 226 0.59 7.34 3.86
C MET A 226 -0.59 8.28 3.55
N ARG A 227 -1.31 8.03 2.45
CA ARG A 227 -2.47 8.85 2.06
C ARG A 227 -3.67 8.66 3.00
N ALA A 228 -3.86 7.46 3.54
CA ALA A 228 -4.89 7.17 4.53
C ALA A 228 -4.63 7.95 5.83
N LEU A 229 -3.39 8.01 6.30
CA LEU A 229 -3.00 8.79 7.48
C LEU A 229 -3.24 10.30 7.27
N GLN A 230 -2.86 10.83 6.10
CA GLN A 230 -3.11 12.24 5.75
C GLN A 230 -4.60 12.56 5.69
N ALA A 231 -5.41 11.70 5.06
CA ALA A 231 -6.86 11.86 4.99
C ALA A 231 -7.50 11.78 6.39
N ALA A 232 -6.99 10.89 7.25
CA ALA A 232 -7.45 10.73 8.63
C ALA A 232 -7.18 11.99 9.48
N ALA A 233 -6.03 12.65 9.27
CA ALA A 233 -5.70 13.93 9.90
C ALA A 233 -6.57 15.10 9.38
N GLU A 234 -6.91 15.11 8.09
CA GLU A 234 -7.81 16.12 7.54
C GLU A 234 -9.25 15.96 8.05
N LEU A 235 -9.74 14.72 8.12
CA LEU A 235 -11.08 14.38 8.61
C LEU A 235 -11.27 14.71 10.10
N GLU A 236 -10.20 14.65 10.90
CA GLU A 236 -10.23 15.05 12.31
C GLU A 236 -10.62 16.53 12.49
N LYS A 237 -10.21 17.41 11.55
CA LYS A 237 -10.62 18.83 11.55
C LYS A 237 -12.12 19.02 11.35
N HIS A 238 -12.79 17.99 10.81
CA HIS A 238 -14.23 17.93 10.64
C HIS A 238 -14.93 17.05 11.68
N HIS A 239 -14.24 16.72 12.78
CA HIS A 239 -14.74 15.89 13.88
C HIS A 239 -15.13 14.46 13.45
N VAL A 240 -14.44 13.90 12.46
CA VAL A 240 -14.57 12.49 12.08
C VAL A 240 -13.33 11.73 12.55
N ASP A 241 -13.53 10.80 13.47
CA ASP A 241 -12.47 10.01 14.10
C ASP A 241 -12.22 8.71 13.31
N VAL A 242 -11.03 8.60 12.73
CA VAL A 242 -10.71 7.57 11.73
C VAL A 242 -9.58 6.68 12.22
N ALA A 243 -9.86 5.39 12.38
CA ALA A 243 -8.83 4.39 12.57
C ALA A 243 -8.13 4.10 11.24
N VAL A 244 -6.81 3.90 11.27
CA VAL A 244 -6.01 3.51 10.10
C VAL A 244 -5.29 2.21 10.40
N VAL A 245 -5.66 1.17 9.66
CA VAL A 245 -5.11 -0.19 9.75
C VAL A 245 -4.25 -0.42 8.51
N HIS A 246 -2.94 -0.53 8.73
CA HIS A 246 -1.97 -0.84 7.69
C HIS A 246 -1.86 -2.36 7.53
N THR A 247 -2.03 -2.83 6.30
CA THR A 247 -2.03 -4.24 5.90
C THR A 247 -0.92 -4.45 4.87
N PRO A 248 0.36 -4.46 5.28
CA PRO A 248 1.46 -4.58 4.33
C PRO A 248 1.51 -5.97 3.68
N THR A 249 0.93 -7.00 4.31
CA THR A 249 0.78 -8.31 3.69
C THR A 249 -0.64 -8.46 3.15
N ILE A 250 -0.75 -8.54 1.82
CA ILE A 250 -2.04 -8.73 1.12
C ILE A 250 -2.44 -10.21 1.13
N LYS A 251 -1.45 -11.10 1.11
CA LYS A 251 -1.64 -12.55 1.14
C LYS A 251 -0.49 -13.17 1.94
N PRO A 252 -0.75 -13.90 3.04
CA PRO A 252 -2.04 -14.06 3.71
C PRO A 252 -2.55 -12.74 4.29
N PHE A 253 -3.87 -12.51 4.23
CA PHE A 253 -4.49 -11.30 4.76
C PHE A 253 -4.82 -11.49 6.26
N ASP A 254 -4.48 -10.52 7.10
CA ASP A 254 -4.76 -10.55 8.54
C ASP A 254 -6.22 -10.18 8.83
N GLU A 255 -7.13 -11.10 8.52
CA GLU A 255 -8.56 -10.94 8.74
C GLU A 255 -8.89 -10.67 10.21
N ALA A 256 -8.15 -11.28 11.14
CA ALA A 256 -8.42 -11.19 12.57
C ALA A 256 -8.28 -9.75 13.09
N THR A 257 -7.15 -9.09 12.78
CA THR A 257 -6.91 -7.71 13.19
C THR A 257 -7.91 -6.74 12.55
N VAL A 258 -8.19 -6.91 11.26
CA VAL A 258 -9.13 -6.04 10.52
C VAL A 258 -10.55 -6.18 11.06
N LEU A 259 -11.04 -7.41 11.27
CA LEU A 259 -12.37 -7.65 11.84
C LEU A 259 -12.47 -7.13 13.28
N ALA A 260 -11.41 -7.27 14.08
CA ALA A 260 -11.39 -6.76 15.45
C ALA A 260 -11.51 -5.22 15.52
N GLU A 261 -10.88 -4.50 14.60
CA GLU A 261 -11.02 -3.03 14.49
C GLU A 261 -12.40 -2.63 13.98
N LEU A 262 -12.93 -3.31 12.95
CA LEU A 262 -14.27 -3.07 12.42
C LEU A 262 -15.36 -3.30 13.47
N ALA A 263 -15.22 -4.35 14.28
CA ALA A 263 -16.13 -4.68 15.38
C ALA A 263 -16.02 -3.73 16.59
N GLY A 264 -15.00 -2.87 16.64
CA GLY A 264 -14.75 -1.97 17.75
C GLY A 264 -14.12 -2.66 18.99
N THR A 265 -13.67 -3.90 18.83
CA THR A 265 -13.05 -4.71 19.89
C THR A 265 -11.53 -4.55 19.98
N GLY A 266 -10.91 -3.93 18.97
CA GLY A 266 -9.49 -3.55 18.97
C GLY A 266 -9.23 -2.21 19.65
N SER A 267 -8.52 -1.29 18.97
CA SER A 267 -8.14 0.04 19.46
C SER A 267 -9.34 0.90 19.89
N ARG A 268 -10.48 0.76 19.19
CA ARG A 268 -11.77 1.36 19.51
C ARG A 268 -12.33 1.01 20.89
N SER A 269 -11.94 -0.13 21.47
CA SER A 269 -12.37 -0.49 22.83
C SER A 269 -11.70 0.38 23.90
N ARG A 270 -10.46 0.86 23.64
CA ARG A 270 -9.64 1.62 24.60
C ARG A 270 -10.06 3.09 24.72
N SER A 271 -10.70 3.67 23.70
CA SER A 271 -11.16 5.07 23.70
C SER A 271 -12.50 5.27 24.42
N ARG A 272 -13.20 4.18 24.75
CA ARG A 272 -14.58 4.20 25.28
C ARG A 272 -14.65 4.56 26.77
N THR A 273 -13.88 5.55 27.20
CA THR A 273 -14.15 6.28 28.44
C THR A 273 -15.26 7.29 28.17
N THR A 274 -16.49 6.90 28.48
CA THR A 274 -17.74 7.68 28.43
C THR A 274 -18.11 8.26 27.05
N PRO A 275 -19.18 7.75 26.41
CA PRO A 275 -19.80 8.46 25.29
C PRO A 275 -20.22 9.87 25.72
N TRP A 276 -20.07 10.87 24.86
CA TRP A 276 -20.62 12.24 25.06
C TRP A 276 -22.06 12.16 25.61
N TRP A 277 -22.92 11.33 25.03
CA TRP A 277 -24.33 11.23 25.43
C TRP A 277 -24.53 10.71 26.87
N ALA A 278 -23.55 10.00 27.44
CA ALA A 278 -23.57 9.58 28.84
C ALA A 278 -23.33 10.75 29.81
N ALA A 279 -22.75 11.86 29.36
CA ALA A 279 -22.63 13.09 30.14
C ALA A 279 -23.95 13.90 30.18
N CYS A 280 -24.85 13.70 29.21
CA CYS A 280 -26.15 14.39 29.15
C CYS A 280 -27.26 13.73 29.98
N SER A 281 -27.02 12.55 30.57
CA SER A 281 -28.05 11.77 31.27
C SER A 281 -28.01 11.88 32.80
N ARG A 282 -27.22 12.79 33.37
CA ARG A 282 -27.34 13.12 34.81
C ARG A 282 -28.56 14.03 35.02
N PRO A 283 -29.63 13.57 35.70
CA PRO A 283 -30.72 14.46 36.08
C PRO A 283 -30.18 15.38 37.19
N SER A 284 -30.14 16.69 36.95
CA SER A 284 -29.93 17.65 38.03
C SER A 284 -31.16 17.61 38.95
N PRO A 285 -31.03 17.43 40.27
CA PRO A 285 -32.17 17.51 41.16
C PRO A 285 -32.49 18.99 41.39
N ARG A 286 -33.40 19.55 40.59
CA ARG A 286 -34.11 20.79 40.93
C ARG A 286 -35.61 20.51 40.85
N PRO A 287 -36.35 20.57 41.96
CA PRO A 287 -37.80 20.47 41.90
C PRO A 287 -38.35 21.75 41.30
N TRP A 288 -38.97 21.66 40.12
CA TRP A 288 -39.75 22.76 39.58
C TRP A 288 -41.16 22.70 40.18
N SER A 289 -41.45 23.64 41.07
CA SER A 289 -42.79 23.96 41.54
C SER A 289 -43.57 24.68 40.44
N ALA A 290 -44.68 24.09 39.99
CA ALA A 290 -45.62 24.71 39.06
C ALA A 290 -46.52 25.74 39.76
N PRO A 291 -46.81 26.91 39.16
CA PRO A 291 -47.96 27.70 39.55
C PRO A 291 -49.20 27.27 38.76
N ALA A 292 -50.29 27.05 39.50
CA ALA A 292 -51.62 26.82 38.97
C ALA A 292 -52.28 28.15 38.53
N GLY A 293 -52.98 28.14 37.40
CA GLY A 293 -53.87 29.23 36.98
C GLY A 293 -54.42 29.05 35.56
N PRO A 294 -55.66 29.48 35.25
CA PRO A 294 -56.58 28.65 34.46
C PRO A 294 -56.96 29.22 33.07
N GLY A 295 -57.44 28.32 32.22
CA GLY A 295 -58.49 28.59 31.23
C GLY A 295 -58.03 28.99 29.82
N VAL A 296 -58.40 28.17 28.83
CA VAL A 296 -59.47 28.47 27.87
C VAL A 296 -59.48 27.36 26.79
N TRP A 297 -60.68 26.84 26.54
CA TRP A 297 -61.02 25.87 25.52
C TRP A 297 -60.97 26.46 24.09
N SER A 298 -60.60 25.66 23.09
CA SER A 298 -61.50 25.40 21.95
C SER A 298 -60.94 24.31 21.01
N ARG A 299 -61.84 23.40 20.59
CA ARG A 299 -61.67 22.42 19.52
C ARG A 299 -62.12 23.03 18.19
N SER A 300 -61.40 22.76 17.11
CA SER A 300 -61.87 22.48 15.73
C SER A 300 -60.66 22.65 14.78
N GLY A 301 -60.48 21.93 13.68
CA GLY A 301 -61.30 20.95 13.00
C GLY A 301 -60.44 20.11 12.03
N SER A 302 -61.12 19.14 11.46
CA SER A 302 -60.69 18.15 10.46
C SER A 302 -59.99 18.72 9.22
N ARG A 303 -59.02 17.96 8.67
CA ARG A 303 -58.96 17.64 7.23
C ARG A 303 -58.03 16.46 6.96
N THR A 304 -58.61 15.47 6.28
CA THR A 304 -58.01 14.34 5.58
C THR A 304 -57.29 14.78 4.31
N SER A 305 -56.15 14.18 3.98
CA SER A 305 -55.96 13.44 2.70
C SER A 305 -54.55 12.86 2.56
N SER A 306 -54.53 11.70 1.92
CA SER A 306 -53.42 10.83 1.52
C SER A 306 -52.63 11.34 0.31
N SER A 307 -51.33 11.05 0.24
CA SER A 307 -50.62 10.88 -1.04
C SER A 307 -49.36 9.99 -0.91
N THR A 308 -49.33 8.94 -1.73
CA THR A 308 -48.20 8.03 -2.00
C THR A 308 -47.30 8.59 -3.14
N PRO A 309 -46.16 7.98 -3.54
CA PRO A 309 -44.92 8.68 -3.84
C PRO A 309 -44.68 8.91 -5.35
N ALA A 310 -43.84 9.90 -5.67
CA ALA A 310 -43.48 10.25 -7.04
C ALA A 310 -42.41 9.30 -7.63
N ARG A 311 -42.68 8.80 -8.84
CA ARG A 311 -41.75 8.06 -9.72
C ARG A 311 -40.85 9.01 -10.52
N CYS A 312 -39.62 8.55 -10.75
CA CYS A 312 -38.58 9.13 -11.60
C CYS A 312 -38.81 8.79 -13.10
N PRO A 313 -38.59 9.70 -14.07
CA PRO A 313 -38.76 9.39 -15.49
C PRO A 313 -37.45 9.19 -16.28
N ARG A 314 -37.50 8.14 -17.12
CA ARG A 314 -36.82 7.91 -18.43
C ARG A 314 -35.37 7.38 -18.49
N CYS A 315 -35.26 6.10 -18.83
CA CYS A 315 -34.33 5.56 -19.83
C CYS A 315 -35.11 4.68 -20.82
N THR A 316 -34.93 4.90 -22.12
CA THR A 316 -35.35 3.99 -23.21
C THR A 316 -34.10 3.41 -23.88
N PRO A 317 -34.04 2.10 -24.17
CA PRO A 317 -32.97 1.55 -25.00
C PRO A 317 -33.40 1.46 -26.48
N SER A 318 -32.48 1.78 -27.39
CA SER A 318 -32.60 1.55 -28.83
C SER A 318 -31.91 0.24 -29.20
N THR A 319 -32.67 -0.69 -29.78
CA THR A 319 -32.16 -1.83 -30.55
C THR A 319 -32.06 -1.44 -32.02
N GLY A 320 -30.93 -1.77 -32.65
CA GLY A 320 -30.65 -1.71 -34.08
C GLY A 320 -29.31 -2.37 -34.33
#